data_AF-A0AB39J2E1-F1
#
_entry.id   AF-A0AB39J2E1-F1
#
_cell.length_a   1.000
_cell.length_b   1.000
_cell.length_c   1.000
_cell.angle_alpha   90.00
_cell.angle_beta   90.00
_cell.angle_gamma   90.00
#
_symmetry.space_group_name_H-M   'P 1'
#
loop_
_entity.id
_entity.type
_entity.pdbx_description
1 polymer ?
#
loop_
_entity_poly.entity_id
_entity_poly.type
_entity_poly.pdbx_seq_one_letter_code
_entity_poly.pdbx_strand_id
1 'polypeptide(L)'
;MKKIIIYIIFIFIIIIGLFFIQPLKNHISFLKVKSTNLTELKVGELKLGLIKRNYSENEWIKTSNSNYFKVNNRKEIVAISLENNQSNINNTINIHSTKKDIYDYLGENYYRRNDDQGYEILGYKDSKHDIKIEFFCLDRNVERIIISKLGE
;
A
#
# COMPACT_ATOMS: atom_id res chain seq x y z
N MET A 1 21.58 -33.16 -29.54
CA MET A 1 20.32 -32.36 -29.60
C MET A 1 19.41 -32.58 -28.39
N LYS A 2 18.94 -33.80 -28.09
CA LYS A 2 18.05 -34.06 -26.92
C LYS A 2 18.60 -33.55 -25.57
N LYS A 3 19.90 -33.73 -25.28
CA LYS A 3 20.53 -33.23 -24.03
C LYS A 3 20.51 -31.70 -23.93
N ILE A 4 20.71 -30.99 -25.05
CA ILE A 4 20.70 -29.51 -25.10
C ILE A 4 19.29 -28.97 -24.84
N ILE A 5 18.27 -29.62 -25.41
CA ILE A 5 16.86 -29.27 -25.18
C ILE A 5 16.49 -29.41 -23.69
N ILE A 6 16.93 -30.49 -23.04
CA ILE A 6 16.70 -30.70 -21.60
C ILE A 6 17.35 -29.58 -20.77
N TYR A 7 18.57 -29.17 -21.09
CA TYR A 7 19.23 -28.05 -20.41
C TYR A 7 18.48 -26.72 -20.58
N ILE A 8 17.97 -26.44 -21.78
CA ILE A 8 17.18 -25.23 -22.05
C ILE A 8 15.88 -25.23 -21.23
N ILE A 9 15.16 -26.37 -21.20
CA ILE A 9 13.93 -26.52 -20.40
C ILE A 9 14.24 -26.31 -18.91
N PHE A 10 15.34 -26.89 -18.41
CA PHE A 10 15.75 -26.75 -17.02
C PHE A 10 16.05 -25.30 -16.63
N ILE A 11 16.77 -24.56 -17.49
CA ILE A 11 17.03 -23.12 -17.29
C ILE A 11 15.71 -22.33 -17.28
N PHE A 12 14.78 -22.65 -18.19
CA PHE A 12 13.47 -22.00 -18.24
C PHE A 12 12.66 -22.23 -16.96
N ILE A 13 12.67 -23.45 -16.42
CA ILE A 13 12.01 -23.78 -15.15
C ILE A 13 12.61 -22.97 -13.99
N ILE A 14 13.94 -22.83 -13.94
CA ILE A 14 14.60 -22.01 -12.91
C ILE A 14 14.19 -20.54 -13.03
N ILE A 15 14.23 -19.98 -14.24
CA ILE A 15 13.84 -18.58 -14.49
C ILE A 15 12.37 -18.36 -14.06
N ILE A 16 11.47 -19.22 -14.51
CA ILE A 16 10.05 -19.18 -14.13
C ILE A 16 9.89 -19.29 -12.61
N GLY A 17 10.62 -20.21 -11.96
CA GLY A 17 10.61 -20.39 -10.52
C GLY A 17 10.99 -19.13 -9.76
N LEU A 18 12.01 -18.39 -10.23
CA LEU A 18 12.45 -17.13 -9.60
C LEU A 18 11.36 -16.04 -9.62
N PHE A 19 10.55 -15.97 -10.68
CA PHE A 19 9.43 -15.01 -10.77
C PHE A 19 8.35 -15.24 -9.70
N PHE A 20 8.16 -16.47 -9.21
CA PHE A 20 7.13 -16.78 -8.20
C PHE A 20 7.59 -16.54 -6.75
N ILE A 21 8.89 -16.34 -6.51
CA ILE A 21 9.43 -16.21 -5.14
C ILE A 21 9.02 -14.86 -4.50
N GLN A 22 9.06 -13.78 -5.26
CA GLN A 22 8.79 -12.42 -4.75
C GLN A 22 7.33 -12.21 -4.33
N PRO A 23 6.32 -12.58 -5.15
CA PRO A 23 4.91 -12.54 -4.73
C PRO A 23 4.66 -13.36 -3.46
N LEU A 24 5.26 -14.55 -3.37
CA LEU A 24 5.11 -15.43 -2.19
C LEU A 24 5.72 -14.79 -0.94
N LYS A 25 6.92 -14.21 -1.04
CA LYS A 25 7.58 -13.50 0.06
C LYS A 25 6.74 -12.33 0.57
N ASN A 26 6.18 -11.53 -0.35
CA ASN A 26 5.32 -10.40 -0.03
C ASN A 26 4.05 -10.88 0.70
N HIS A 27 3.41 -11.93 0.21
CA HIS A 27 2.22 -12.51 0.83
C HIS A 27 2.49 -13.05 2.23
N ILE A 28 3.61 -13.77 2.43
CA ILE A 28 4.01 -14.28 3.74
C ILE A 28 4.24 -13.13 4.74
N SER A 29 4.89 -12.04 4.30
CA SER A 29 5.12 -10.86 5.16
C SER A 29 3.78 -10.24 5.59
N PHE A 30 2.85 -10.06 4.64
CA PHE A 30 1.51 -9.53 4.94
C PHE A 30 0.73 -10.42 5.90
N LEU A 31 0.81 -11.74 5.78
CA LEU A 31 0.08 -12.64 6.69
C LEU A 31 0.65 -12.61 8.12
N LYS A 32 1.97 -12.58 8.27
CA LYS A 32 2.65 -12.68 9.57
C LYS A 32 2.54 -11.43 10.44
N VAL A 33 2.35 -10.26 9.84
CA VAL A 33 2.28 -8.99 10.58
C VAL A 33 1.10 -8.97 11.54
N LYS A 34 1.30 -8.36 12.72
CA LYS A 34 0.24 -8.15 13.71
C LYS A 34 -0.72 -7.04 13.27
N SER A 35 -1.94 -7.08 13.79
CA SER A 35 -2.92 -6.02 13.55
C SER A 35 -2.52 -4.74 14.27
N THR A 36 -2.62 -3.61 13.58
CA THR A 36 -2.49 -2.25 14.12
C THR A 36 -3.85 -1.57 14.00
N ASN A 37 -4.27 -0.79 15.00
CA ASN A 37 -5.55 -0.07 14.90
C ASN A 37 -5.41 1.12 13.93
N LEU A 38 -6.18 1.12 12.85
CA LEU A 38 -6.11 2.14 11.80
C LEU A 38 -7.43 2.92 11.63
N THR A 39 -8.43 2.70 12.48
CA THR A 39 -9.78 3.29 12.31
C THR A 39 -9.85 4.80 12.45
N GLU A 40 -8.84 5.38 13.08
CA GLU A 40 -8.74 6.82 13.35
C GLU A 40 -7.95 7.57 12.28
N LEU A 41 -7.41 6.88 11.27
CA LEU A 41 -6.65 7.54 10.22
C LEU A 41 -7.57 8.40 9.32
N LYS A 42 -7.15 9.66 9.12
CA LYS A 42 -7.77 10.62 8.21
C LYS A 42 -6.72 11.49 7.52
N VAL A 43 -7.10 12.06 6.39
CA VAL A 43 -6.27 12.96 5.58
C VAL A 43 -7.08 14.23 5.32
N GLY A 44 -6.83 15.28 6.11
CA GLY A 44 -7.71 16.45 6.15
C GLY A 44 -9.16 16.03 6.48
N GLU A 45 -10.07 16.26 5.55
CA GLU A 45 -11.49 15.88 5.65
C GLU A 45 -11.81 14.48 5.10
N LEU A 46 -10.83 13.79 4.50
CA LEU A 46 -11.02 12.46 3.94
C LEU A 46 -10.84 11.39 5.02
N LYS A 47 -11.82 10.48 5.12
CA LYS A 47 -11.79 9.30 5.98
C LYS A 47 -12.41 8.12 5.24
N LEU A 48 -11.87 6.92 5.43
CA LEU A 48 -12.51 5.71 4.92
C LEU A 48 -13.95 5.59 5.45
N GLY A 49 -14.87 5.15 4.59
CA GLY A 49 -16.29 5.04 4.90
C GLY A 49 -17.10 6.35 4.77
N LEU A 50 -16.45 7.49 4.55
CA LEU A 50 -17.16 8.75 4.32
C LEU A 50 -17.96 8.69 3.01
N ILE A 51 -19.22 9.13 3.03
CA ILE A 51 -20.09 9.13 1.84
C ILE A 51 -19.83 10.39 1.00
N LYS A 52 -19.55 10.21 -0.30
CA LYS A 52 -19.35 11.28 -1.29
C LYS A 52 -20.19 11.02 -2.54
N ARG A 53 -21.43 11.54 -2.56
CA ARG A 53 -22.53 11.11 -3.46
C ARG A 53 -22.41 11.50 -4.94
N ASN A 54 -21.42 12.29 -5.33
CA ASN A 54 -21.33 12.88 -6.68
C ASN A 54 -20.13 12.40 -7.49
N TYR A 55 -19.56 11.24 -7.14
CA TYR A 55 -18.37 10.73 -7.82
C TYR A 55 -18.59 9.37 -8.46
N SER A 56 -17.90 9.16 -9.56
CA SER A 56 -17.77 7.87 -10.23
C SER A 56 -17.19 6.83 -9.28
N GLU A 57 -17.74 5.62 -9.33
CA GLU A 57 -17.21 4.51 -8.56
C GLU A 57 -15.90 4.00 -9.17
N ASN A 58 -15.03 3.49 -8.31
CA ASN A 58 -13.76 2.86 -8.67
C ASN A 58 -12.73 3.71 -9.43
N GLU A 59 -12.99 5.00 -9.60
CA GLU A 59 -12.04 5.94 -10.19
C GLU A 59 -11.29 6.74 -9.11
N TRP A 60 -10.03 7.04 -9.38
CA TRP A 60 -9.24 7.95 -8.56
C TRP A 60 -9.69 9.39 -8.83
N ILE A 61 -10.27 10.02 -7.82
CA ILE A 61 -10.77 11.39 -7.88
C ILE A 61 -9.78 12.31 -7.18
N LYS A 62 -9.30 13.32 -7.90
CA LYS A 62 -8.40 14.34 -7.35
C LYS A 62 -9.17 15.37 -6.52
N THR A 63 -8.63 15.72 -5.35
CA THR A 63 -9.10 16.81 -4.48
C THR A 63 -8.37 18.12 -4.80
N SER A 64 -8.88 19.25 -4.29
CA SER A 64 -8.22 20.55 -4.41
C SER A 64 -6.79 20.56 -3.87
N ASN A 65 -6.54 19.80 -2.80
CA ASN A 65 -5.22 19.70 -2.16
C ASN A 65 -4.31 18.68 -2.86
N SER A 66 -4.68 18.23 -4.07
CA SER A 66 -3.95 17.22 -4.85
C SER A 66 -3.78 15.84 -4.19
N ASN A 67 -4.62 15.49 -3.21
CA ASN A 67 -4.81 14.10 -2.79
C ASN A 67 -5.80 13.41 -3.72
N TYR A 68 -5.78 12.09 -3.74
CA TYR A 68 -6.77 11.30 -4.48
C TYR A 68 -7.59 10.44 -3.53
N PHE A 69 -8.83 10.13 -3.92
CA PHE A 69 -9.64 9.13 -3.24
C PHE A 69 -10.43 8.31 -4.24
N LYS A 70 -10.84 7.11 -3.84
CA LYS A 70 -11.69 6.19 -4.60
C LYS A 70 -12.95 5.91 -3.81
N VAL A 71 -14.10 5.83 -4.47
CA VAL A 71 -15.37 5.43 -3.83
C VAL A 71 -15.89 4.12 -4.39
N ASN A 72 -16.62 3.35 -3.58
CA ASN A 72 -17.34 2.15 -4.00
C ASN A 72 -18.73 2.49 -4.56
N ASN A 73 -19.49 1.45 -4.91
CA ASN A 73 -20.88 1.56 -5.38
C ASN A 73 -21.84 2.22 -4.36
N ARG A 74 -21.56 2.10 -3.07
CA ARG A 74 -22.28 2.79 -1.98
C ARG A 74 -21.86 4.25 -1.81
N LYS A 75 -20.96 4.73 -2.66
CA LYS A 75 -20.36 6.08 -2.61
C LYS A 75 -19.54 6.33 -1.34
N GLU A 76 -19.08 5.28 -0.69
CA GLU A 76 -18.17 5.35 0.46
C GLU A 76 -16.73 5.44 -0.03
N ILE A 77 -15.92 6.30 0.58
CA ILE A 77 -14.48 6.32 0.34
C ILE A 77 -13.87 4.97 0.79
N VAL A 78 -13.20 4.29 -0.14
CA VAL A 78 -12.54 3.00 0.10
C VAL A 78 -11.02 3.05 -0.03
N ALA A 79 -10.49 4.07 -0.70
CA ALA A 79 -9.06 4.34 -0.74
C ALA A 79 -8.78 5.84 -0.77
N ILE A 80 -7.64 6.24 -0.21
CA ILE A 80 -7.11 7.60 -0.19
C ILE A 80 -5.62 7.49 -0.55
N SER A 81 -5.16 8.28 -1.53
CA SER A 81 -3.74 8.40 -1.91
C SER A 81 -3.24 9.81 -1.62
N LEU A 82 -2.10 9.89 -0.95
CA LEU A 82 -1.33 11.12 -0.72
C LEU A 82 -0.10 11.08 -1.61
N GLU A 83 -0.02 12.06 -2.51
CA GLU A 83 1.07 12.22 -3.49
C GLU A 83 1.62 13.66 -3.50
N ASN A 84 1.24 14.48 -2.51
CA ASN A 84 1.70 15.86 -2.37
C ASN A 84 2.17 16.12 -0.94
N ASN A 85 2.90 17.23 -0.78
CA ASN A 85 3.52 17.65 0.47
C ASN A 85 2.63 18.51 1.37
N GLN A 86 1.38 18.77 0.97
CA GLN A 86 0.47 19.67 1.68
C GLN A 86 -0.48 18.93 2.64
N SER A 87 -0.44 17.59 2.62
CA SER A 87 -1.40 16.76 3.32
C SER A 87 -0.72 15.78 4.26
N ASN A 88 -1.31 15.64 5.44
CA ASN A 88 -0.80 14.79 6.50
C ASN A 88 -1.87 13.81 6.97
N ILE A 89 -1.42 12.63 7.39
CA ILE A 89 -2.22 11.65 8.11
C ILE A 89 -2.29 12.07 9.57
N ASN A 90 -3.50 12.34 10.06
CA ASN A 90 -3.74 12.81 11.43
C ASN A 90 -2.82 13.98 11.84
N ASN A 91 -2.50 14.87 10.89
CA ASN A 91 -1.57 15.98 11.07
C ASN A 91 -0.13 15.60 11.48
N THR A 92 0.25 14.32 11.39
CA THR A 92 1.54 13.80 11.91
C THR A 92 2.45 13.29 10.79
N ILE A 93 2.01 12.30 10.01
CA ILE A 93 2.83 11.68 8.95
C ILE A 93 2.48 12.27 7.58
N ASN A 94 3.48 12.53 6.74
CA ASN A 94 3.30 12.93 5.34
C ASN A 94 4.36 12.30 4.44
N ILE A 95 4.39 12.68 3.16
CA ILE A 95 5.36 12.13 2.21
C ILE A 95 6.82 12.49 2.56
N HIS A 96 7.10 13.55 3.30
CA HIS A 96 8.48 13.84 3.73
C HIS A 96 8.88 13.11 5.02
N SER A 97 7.98 12.31 5.60
CA SER A 97 8.31 11.50 6.77
C SER A 97 9.34 10.43 6.45
N THR A 98 10.18 10.16 7.43
CA THR A 98 11.15 9.08 7.40
C THR A 98 10.52 7.78 7.89
N LYS A 99 11.21 6.66 7.65
CA LYS A 99 10.84 5.36 8.25
C LYS A 99 10.75 5.41 9.77
N LYS A 100 11.62 6.20 10.41
CA LYS A 100 11.62 6.38 11.86
C LYS A 100 10.32 7.03 12.33
N ASP A 101 9.89 8.11 11.67
CA ASP A 101 8.65 8.80 12.02
C ASP A 101 7.43 7.87 11.90
N ILE A 102 7.45 6.97 10.91
CA ILE A 102 6.41 5.94 10.76
C ILE A 102 6.42 4.97 11.94
N TYR A 103 7.60 4.47 12.34
CA TYR A 103 7.72 3.53 13.46
C TYR A 103 7.35 4.17 14.80
N ASP A 104 7.73 5.43 15.02
CA ASP A 104 7.40 6.16 16.23
C ASP A 104 5.87 6.36 16.36
N TYR A 105 5.15 6.45 15.25
CA TYR A 105 3.69 6.67 15.23
C TYR A 105 2.85 5.38 15.21
N LEU A 106 3.23 4.38 14.40
CA LEU A 106 2.44 3.13 14.21
C LEU A 106 3.06 1.91 14.90
N GLY A 107 4.26 2.05 15.46
CA GLY A 107 5.06 0.94 15.98
C GLY A 107 5.75 0.14 14.89
N GLU A 108 6.41 -0.96 15.28
CA GLU A 108 7.19 -1.81 14.35
C GLU A 108 6.40 -3.00 13.79
N ASN A 109 5.08 -3.02 13.96
CA ASN A 109 4.21 -4.10 13.48
C ASN A 109 3.84 -3.90 12.00
N TYR A 110 4.85 -3.83 11.12
CA TYR A 110 4.67 -3.66 9.68
C TYR A 110 5.06 -4.90 8.88
N TYR A 111 4.43 -5.07 7.72
CA TYR A 111 4.90 -5.95 6.67
C TYR A 111 5.74 -5.16 5.66
N ARG A 112 6.67 -5.85 5.01
CA ARG A 112 7.50 -5.27 3.96
C ARG A 112 7.25 -5.99 2.67
N ARG A 113 7.05 -5.23 1.59
CA ARG A 113 7.05 -5.76 0.23
C ARG A 113 7.83 -4.83 -0.69
N ASN A 114 8.43 -5.38 -1.73
CA ASN A 114 8.97 -4.58 -2.83
C ASN A 114 8.00 -4.68 -3.99
N ASP A 115 7.69 -3.55 -4.61
CA ASP A 115 6.96 -3.54 -5.88
C ASP A 115 7.91 -3.59 -7.08
N ASP A 116 7.32 -3.79 -8.25
CA ASP A 116 8.06 -3.95 -9.51
C ASP A 116 8.61 -2.61 -10.04
N GLN A 117 8.23 -1.49 -9.42
CA GLN A 117 8.72 -0.15 -9.75
C GLN A 117 9.93 0.26 -8.90
N GLY A 118 10.38 -0.61 -7.99
CA GLY A 118 11.54 -0.39 -7.14
C GLY A 118 11.23 0.26 -5.79
N TYR A 119 9.96 0.46 -5.45
CA TYR A 119 9.60 0.97 -4.13
C TYR A 119 9.72 -0.12 -3.07
N GLU A 120 10.30 0.25 -1.93
CA GLU A 120 10.15 -0.49 -0.70
C GLU A 120 8.86 -0.03 -0.02
N ILE A 121 7.94 -0.96 0.20
CA ILE A 121 6.63 -0.65 0.78
C ILE A 121 6.61 -1.14 2.21
N LEU A 122 6.39 -0.21 3.14
CA LEU A 122 6.10 -0.49 4.53
C LEU A 122 4.59 -0.44 4.73
N GLY A 123 4.00 -1.57 5.08
CA GLY A 123 2.56 -1.68 5.21
C GLY A 123 2.12 -2.07 6.62
N TYR A 124 1.01 -1.50 7.07
CA TYR A 124 0.33 -1.88 8.31
C TYR A 124 -1.07 -2.34 7.95
N LYS A 125 -1.56 -3.37 8.63
CA LYS A 125 -2.92 -3.86 8.46
C LYS A 125 -3.68 -3.76 9.77
N ASP A 126 -4.95 -3.42 9.67
CA ASP A 126 -5.96 -3.60 10.69
C ASP A 126 -6.85 -4.76 10.24
N SER A 127 -6.53 -5.97 10.69
CA SER A 127 -7.30 -7.16 10.32
C SER A 127 -8.69 -7.20 10.94
N LYS A 128 -8.96 -6.38 11.96
CA LYS A 128 -10.28 -6.34 12.61
C LYS A 128 -11.27 -5.49 11.82
N HIS A 129 -10.77 -4.44 11.15
CA HIS A 129 -11.60 -3.46 10.45
C HIS A 129 -11.39 -3.48 8.93
N ASP A 130 -10.60 -4.42 8.43
CA ASP A 130 -10.25 -4.56 7.02
C ASP A 130 -9.66 -3.28 6.43
N ILE A 131 -8.70 -2.66 7.13
CA ILE A 131 -7.99 -1.46 6.67
C ILE A 131 -6.50 -1.79 6.49
N LYS A 132 -5.85 -1.15 5.52
CA LYS A 132 -4.39 -1.08 5.45
C LYS A 132 -3.92 0.34 5.18
N ILE A 133 -2.69 0.61 5.58
CA ILE A 133 -1.93 1.76 5.16
C ILE A 133 -0.59 1.29 4.60
N GLU A 134 -0.21 1.79 3.43
CA GLU A 134 1.04 1.45 2.74
C GLU A 134 1.83 2.73 2.44
N PHE A 135 3.06 2.77 2.92
CA PHE A 135 4.04 3.81 2.64
C PHE A 135 4.98 3.31 1.55
N PHE A 136 4.99 3.99 0.40
CA PHE A 136 5.86 3.68 -0.72
C PHE A 136 7.12 4.51 -0.56
N CYS A 137 8.23 3.84 -0.25
CA CYS A 137 9.51 4.49 -0.01
C CYS A 137 10.44 4.31 -1.19
N LEU A 138 11.06 5.40 -1.64
CA LEU A 138 12.19 5.40 -2.53
C LEU A 138 13.41 5.91 -1.74
N ASP A 139 14.46 5.10 -1.68
CA ASP A 139 15.63 5.31 -0.82
C ASP A 139 15.27 5.53 0.66
N ARG A 140 15.31 6.78 1.12
CA ARG A 140 15.06 7.19 2.51
C ARG A 140 13.75 7.93 2.71
N ASN A 141 13.07 8.31 1.63
CA ASN A 141 11.91 9.17 1.67
C ASN A 141 10.64 8.39 1.33
N VAL A 142 9.51 8.85 1.86
CA VAL A 142 8.19 8.40 1.44
C VAL A 142 7.80 9.19 0.19
N GLU A 143 7.31 8.54 -0.84
CA GLU A 143 6.89 9.23 -2.07
C GLU A 143 5.37 9.19 -2.21
N ARG A 144 4.75 8.17 -1.63
CA ARG A 144 3.30 7.98 -1.65
C ARG A 144 2.82 7.29 -0.39
N ILE A 145 1.63 7.67 0.05
CA ILE A 145 0.93 6.97 1.12
C ILE A 145 -0.45 6.58 0.63
N ILE A 146 -0.83 5.31 0.79
CA ILE A 146 -2.16 4.83 0.45
C ILE A 146 -2.82 4.28 1.72
N ILE A 147 -4.02 4.77 2.03
CA ILE A 147 -4.90 4.20 3.04
C ILE A 147 -6.07 3.56 2.30
N SER A 148 -6.31 2.26 2.45
CA SER A 148 -7.43 1.60 1.78
C SER A 148 -8.08 0.50 2.61
N LYS A 149 -9.29 0.11 2.21
CA LYS A 149 -9.87 -1.16 2.68
C LYS A 149 -9.08 -2.34 2.10
N LEU A 150 -9.02 -3.46 2.82
CA LEU A 150 -8.40 -4.67 2.28
C LEU A 150 -9.14 -5.13 1.02
N GLY A 151 -8.39 -5.39 -0.05
CA GLY A 151 -8.95 -5.78 -1.36
C GLY A 151 -9.23 -4.62 -2.32
N GLU A 152 -9.00 -3.37 -1.90
CA GLU A 152 -9.13 -2.14 -2.72
C GLU A 152 -7.77 -1.50 -3.04
#